data_AF-A0A9W4T1F3-F1
#
_entry.id   AF-A0A9W4T1F3-F1
#
_cell.length_a   1.000
_cell.length_b   1.000
_cell.length_c   1.000
_cell.angle_alpha   90.00
_cell.angle_beta   90.00
_cell.angle_gamma   90.00
#
_symmetry.space_group_name_H-M   'P 1'
#
loop_
_entity.id
_entity.type
_entity.pdbx_description
1 polymer ?
#
loop_
_entity_poly.entity_id
_entity_poly.type
_entity_poly.pdbx_seq_one_letter_code
_entity_poly.pdbx_strand_id
1 'polypeptide(L)'
;MNSSLATLTKNLGDDHPITSQYFKKLSYTEEQLALVYHKGVYSYNYINSHDRFQEIELLPIYEFHTTLKGKITQADYQYAQ
;
A
#
# COMPACT_ATOMS: atom_id res chain seq x y z
N MET A 1 -12.67 21.14 -4.34
CA MET A 1 -11.62 20.15 -4.06
C MET A 1 -10.49 20.83 -3.32
N ASN A 2 -10.16 20.31 -2.15
CA ASN A 2 -9.24 20.81 -1.13
C ASN A 2 -7.77 20.71 -1.60
N SER A 3 -7.36 21.69 -2.41
CA SER A 3 -5.99 21.87 -2.93
C SER A 3 -4.90 21.82 -1.85
N SER A 4 -5.26 22.15 -0.60
CA SER A 4 -4.35 22.10 0.55
C SER A 4 -3.81 20.70 0.84
N LEU A 5 -4.64 19.65 0.73
CA LEU A 5 -4.19 18.27 1.03
C LEU A 5 -3.25 17.75 -0.06
N ALA A 6 -3.63 17.93 -1.33
CA ALA A 6 -2.82 17.55 -2.49
C ALA A 6 -1.43 18.23 -2.48
N THR A 7 -1.38 19.49 -2.04
CA THR A 7 -0.13 20.25 -1.90
C THR A 7 0.74 19.74 -0.75
N LEU A 8 0.13 19.30 0.36
CA LEU A 8 0.88 18.67 1.45
C LEU A 8 1.51 17.34 1.01
N THR A 9 0.78 16.52 0.25
CA THR A 9 1.28 15.23 -0.25
C THR A 9 2.51 15.37 -1.14
N LYS A 10 2.68 16.49 -1.86
CA LYS A 10 3.89 16.74 -2.67
C LYS A 10 5.17 16.84 -1.84
N ASN A 11 5.06 17.18 -0.54
CA ASN A 11 6.20 17.26 0.35
C ASN A 11 6.60 15.90 0.95
N LEU A 12 5.78 14.86 0.78
CA LEU A 12 6.11 13.53 1.32
C LEU A 12 7.23 12.84 0.53
N GLY A 13 7.50 13.25 -0.72
CA GLY A 13 8.44 12.57 -1.60
C GLY A 13 8.02 11.13 -1.90
N ASP A 14 8.61 10.54 -2.94
CA ASP A 14 8.45 9.10 -3.22
C ASP A 14 9.47 8.26 -2.43
N ASP A 15 10.38 8.93 -1.72
CA ASP A 15 11.43 8.31 -0.96
C ASP A 15 10.94 8.04 0.47
N HIS A 16 10.90 6.76 0.84
CA HIS A 16 10.42 6.29 2.14
C HIS A 16 11.58 5.66 2.95
N PRO A 17 12.60 6.44 3.34
CA PRO A 17 13.85 5.90 3.89
C PRO A 17 13.66 5.19 5.24
N ILE A 18 12.76 5.67 6.08
CA ILE A 18 12.46 5.05 7.39
C ILE A 18 11.80 3.68 7.18
N THR A 19 10.77 3.64 6.35
CA THR A 19 10.05 2.41 5.99
C THR A 19 11.00 1.40 5.35
N SER A 20 11.76 1.84 4.33
CA SER A 20 12.81 1.04 3.68
C SER A 20 13.77 0.41 4.68
N GLN A 21 14.37 1.22 5.56
CA GLN A 21 15.36 0.72 6.52
C GLN A 21 14.76 -0.29 7.50
N TYR A 22 13.52 -0.07 7.95
CA TYR A 22 12.85 -1.00 8.85
C TYR A 22 12.62 -2.36 8.20
N PHE A 23 12.04 -2.40 7.01
CA PHE A 23 11.76 -3.67 6.33
C PHE A 23 13.03 -4.37 5.81
N LYS A 24 14.07 -3.62 5.40
CA LYS A 24 15.39 -4.20 5.11
C LYS A 24 16.00 -4.90 6.33
N LYS A 25 15.84 -4.34 7.54
CA LYS A 25 16.28 -5.01 8.79
C LYS A 25 15.51 -6.30 9.08
N LEU A 26 14.28 -6.41 8.59
CA LEU A 26 13.47 -7.63 8.67
C LEU A 26 13.74 -8.61 7.52
N SER A 27 14.79 -8.38 6.74
CA SER A 27 15.20 -9.22 5.60
C SER A 27 14.19 -9.26 4.45
N TYR A 28 13.40 -8.20 4.26
CA TYR A 28 12.53 -8.07 3.09
C TYR A 28 13.37 -7.77 1.85
N THR A 29 13.00 -8.41 0.74
CA THR A 29 13.57 -8.16 -0.58
C THR A 29 13.08 -6.83 -1.15
N GLU A 30 13.74 -6.33 -2.20
CA GLU A 30 13.30 -5.10 -2.88
C GLU A 30 11.92 -5.27 -3.53
N GLU A 31 11.62 -6.45 -4.04
CA GLU A 31 10.30 -6.81 -4.61
C GLU A 31 9.20 -6.75 -3.54
N GLN A 32 9.45 -7.30 -2.35
CA GLN A 32 8.53 -7.21 -1.22
C GLN A 32 8.38 -5.77 -0.72
N LEU A 33 9.45 -4.98 -0.73
CA LEU A 33 9.43 -3.57 -0.35
C LEU A 33 8.58 -2.72 -1.31
N ALA A 34 8.67 -2.96 -2.62
CA ALA A 34 7.79 -2.31 -3.59
C ALA A 34 6.32 -2.57 -3.23
N LEU A 35 5.97 -3.83 -2.97
CA LEU A 35 4.62 -4.21 -2.58
C LEU A 35 4.17 -3.61 -1.24
N VAL A 36 5.07 -3.43 -0.27
CA VAL A 36 4.74 -2.80 1.02
C VAL A 36 4.23 -1.37 0.83
N TYR A 37 4.81 -0.61 -0.11
CA TYR A 37 4.32 0.74 -0.42
C TYR A 37 2.90 0.72 -0.98
N HIS A 38 2.59 -0.26 -1.82
CA HIS A 38 1.25 -0.47 -2.35
C HIS A 38 0.27 -1.06 -1.31
N LYS A 39 0.76 -1.86 -0.35
CA LYS A 39 -0.03 -2.39 0.77
C LYS A 39 -0.62 -1.30 1.66
N GLY A 40 -0.05 -0.09 1.66
CA GLY A 40 -0.64 1.09 2.31
C GLY A 40 -2.00 1.52 1.72
N VAL A 41 -2.33 1.09 0.50
CA VAL A 41 -3.60 1.36 -0.19
C VAL A 41 -4.68 0.34 0.18
N TYR A 42 -4.31 -0.78 0.79
CA TYR A 42 -5.25 -1.84 1.15
C TYR A 42 -6.14 -1.44 2.32
N SER A 43 -7.28 -2.14 2.42
CA SER A 43 -8.14 -1.99 3.58
C SER A 43 -7.43 -2.45 4.85
N TYR A 44 -7.59 -1.69 5.94
CA TYR A 44 -7.00 -2.01 7.24
C TYR A 44 -7.37 -3.41 7.75
N ASN A 45 -8.55 -3.91 7.38
CA ASN A 45 -8.98 -5.26 7.74
C ASN A 45 -8.23 -6.35 6.96
N TYR A 46 -7.64 -5.99 5.82
CA TYR A 46 -6.77 -6.87 5.08
C TYR A 46 -5.40 -6.92 5.77
N ILE A 47 -4.70 -5.80 5.92
CA ILE A 47 -3.36 -5.79 6.52
C ILE A 47 -3.43 -5.89 8.05
N ASN A 48 -3.85 -7.05 8.56
CA ASN A 48 -4.10 -7.31 9.98
C ASN A 48 -3.01 -8.14 10.67
N SER A 49 -2.01 -8.62 9.93
CA SER A 49 -0.95 -9.49 10.44
C SER A 49 0.34 -9.34 9.64
N HIS A 50 1.47 -9.69 10.26
CA HIS A 50 2.78 -9.61 9.63
C HIS A 50 2.92 -10.60 8.47
N ASP A 51 2.32 -11.78 8.57
CA ASP A 51 2.38 -12.81 7.53
C ASP A 51 1.87 -12.28 6.17
N ARG A 52 0.88 -11.40 6.20
CA ARG A 52 0.26 -10.81 5.01
C ARG A 52 1.12 -9.73 4.35
N PHE A 53 2.15 -9.25 5.05
CA PHE A 53 3.21 -8.44 4.45
C PHE A 53 4.25 -9.28 3.71
N GLN A 54 4.38 -10.57 4.01
CA GLN A 54 5.31 -11.47 3.32
C GLN A 54 4.80 -11.95 1.96
N GLU A 55 3.50 -11.79 1.69
CA GLU A 55 2.89 -12.05 0.39
C GLU A 55 3.58 -11.23 -0.72
N ILE A 56 4.09 -11.93 -1.74
CA ILE A 56 4.82 -11.37 -2.90
C ILE A 56 3.90 -10.98 -4.07
N GLU A 57 2.60 -11.15 -3.92
CA GLU A 57 1.62 -10.78 -4.92
C GLU A 57 0.47 -10.02 -4.26
N LEU A 58 -0.18 -9.19 -5.08
CA LEU A 58 -1.43 -8.54 -4.69
C LEU A 58 -2.55 -9.57 -4.84
N LEU A 59 -3.53 -9.47 -3.96
CA LEU A 59 -4.71 -10.31 -4.10
C LEU A 59 -5.42 -10.06 -5.43
N PRO A 60 -6.18 -11.06 -5.91
CA PRO A 60 -7.17 -10.81 -6.95
C PRO A 60 -8.14 -9.69 -6.57
N ILE A 61 -8.56 -8.90 -7.56
CA ILE A 61 -9.49 -7.77 -7.37
C ILE A 61 -10.80 -8.15 -6.67
N TYR A 62 -11.28 -9.40 -6.84
CA TYR A 62 -12.52 -9.86 -6.20
C TYR A 62 -12.40 -10.03 -4.68
N GLU A 63 -11.19 -10.10 -4.13
CA GLU A 63 -10.91 -10.13 -2.69
C GLU A 63 -10.43 -8.77 -2.17
N PHE A 64 -10.13 -7.84 -3.08
CA PHE A 64 -9.71 -6.49 -2.77
C PHE A 64 -10.95 -5.68 -2.34
N HIS A 65 -11.33 -5.83 -1.08
CA HIS A 65 -12.48 -5.19 -0.47
C HIS A 65 -12.05 -4.06 0.47
N THR A 66 -12.77 -2.94 0.43
CA THR A 66 -12.64 -1.87 1.43
C THR A 66 -13.81 -1.91 2.41
N THR A 67 -13.51 -1.75 3.70
CA THR A 67 -14.55 -1.51 4.72
C THR A 67 -15.03 -0.06 4.79
N LEU A 68 -14.36 0.86 4.09
CA LEU A 68 -14.87 2.22 3.92
C LEU A 68 -15.92 2.20 2.81
N LYS A 69 -17.03 2.95 2.97
CA LYS A 69 -18.12 2.96 1.97
C LYS A 69 -17.61 3.38 0.59
N GLY A 70 -17.59 2.45 -0.37
CA GLY A 70 -17.21 2.69 -1.75
C GLY A 70 -16.99 1.35 -2.48
N LYS A 71 -17.29 1.29 -3.79
CA LYS A 71 -16.87 0.15 -4.63
C LYS A 71 -15.44 0.40 -5.05
N ILE A 72 -14.55 -0.59 -4.90
CA ILE A 72 -13.22 -0.50 -5.49
C ILE A 72 -13.38 -0.64 -7.00
N THR A 73 -12.88 0.33 -7.74
CA THR A 73 -12.89 0.31 -9.20
C THR A 73 -11.67 -0.45 -9.73
N GLN A 74 -11.73 -0.90 -10.99
CA GLN A 74 -10.57 -1.49 -11.65
C GLN A 74 -9.37 -0.53 -11.65
N ALA A 75 -9.61 0.78 -11.76
CA ALA A 75 -8.55 1.79 -11.74
C ALA A 75 -7.85 1.86 -10.38
N ASP A 76 -8.60 1.77 -9.29
CA ASP A 76 -8.03 1.75 -7.92
C ASP A 76 -7.17 0.50 -7.72
N TYR A 77 -7.61 -0.65 -8.24
CA TYR A 77 -6.86 -1.90 -8.19
C TYR A 77 -5.58 -1.83 -9.04
N GLN A 78 -5.65 -1.28 -10.25
CA GLN A 78 -4.47 -1.08 -11.11
C GLN A 78 -3.48 -0.08 -10.52
N TYR A 79 -3.94 0.93 -9.80
CA TYR A 79 -3.06 1.86 -9.09
C TYR A 79 -2.32 1.19 -7.92
N ALA A 80 -2.91 0.15 -7.32
CA ALA A 80 -2.28 -0.64 -6.28
C ALA A 80 -1.35 -1.74 -6.84
N GLN A 81 -1.30 -1.93 -8.17
CA GLN A 81 -0.46 -2.92 -8.87
C GLN A 81 0.89 -2.35 -9.28
#